data_AF-A0A4Y9ZW63-F1
#
_entry.id   AF-A0A4Y9ZW63-F1
#
_cell.length_a   1.000
_cell.length_b   1.000
_cell.length_c   1.000
_cell.angle_alpha   90.00
_cell.angle_beta   90.00
_cell.angle_gamma   90.00
#
_symmetry.space_group_name_H-M   'P 1'
#
loop_
_entity.id
_entity.type
_entity.pdbx_description
1 polymer ?
#
loop_
_entity_poly.entity_id
_entity_poly.type
_entity_poly.pdbx_seq_one_letter_code
_entity_poly.pdbx_strand_id
1 'polypeptide(L)'
;MPAGPMEFNITWFSPIEPGDWVRQLMSLSYLYIEAASLDGNSHSVQVYSDADGEWLSGDQSLKMQWKTVANSDIMYHQANLINETYFEEIQQQAQWGTVYYGMKINPGVTYKIGLDKDCRDQFVNIGQLDLAVDPDFRPISNPYTVFAIAADLGTISSTQRPVVWAIGLTRDPALSYVDLGGIQQNRSLYYQQNYTDDTSLVAEFLDDFPNARQRADQLDAKILSDARAMSSDYVDLVSYVVRQVYGMIELTASKNPDGSSNTSDVMMFMKNIGGAAENGSTVPIVKLGGPLLEPLLRFQDSATYNPYVVIQGHRIQSRKEAIPRISKALNVCILFFFILQLI
;
A
#
# COMPACT_ATOMS: atom_id res chain seq x y z
N MET A 1 5.08 -20.30 12.31
CA MET A 1 3.83 -21.02 12.60
C MET A 1 3.95 -22.45 12.10
N PRO A 2 3.76 -23.47 12.96
CA PRO A 2 3.80 -24.86 12.54
C PRO A 2 2.52 -25.24 11.78
N ALA A 3 2.66 -25.99 10.69
CA ALA A 3 1.58 -26.62 9.94
C ALA A 3 2.00 -28.05 9.58
N GLY A 4 1.56 -29.00 10.40
CA GLY A 4 2.00 -30.39 10.31
C GLY A 4 3.52 -30.50 10.54
N PRO A 5 4.27 -31.17 9.64
CA PRO A 5 5.72 -31.34 9.77
C PRO A 5 6.54 -30.15 9.26
N MET A 6 5.89 -29.07 8.81
CA MET A 6 6.55 -27.86 8.30
C MET A 6 6.33 -26.68 9.24
N GLU A 7 7.31 -25.79 9.32
CA GLU A 7 7.20 -24.46 9.91
C GLU A 7 7.19 -23.41 8.80
N PHE A 8 6.27 -22.46 8.90
CA PHE A 8 6.14 -21.33 7.99
C PHE A 8 6.42 -20.02 8.72
N ASN A 9 7.24 -19.16 8.12
CA ASN A 9 7.39 -17.77 8.52
C ASN A 9 6.70 -16.88 7.50
N ILE A 10 5.73 -16.08 7.95
CA ILE A 10 4.94 -15.18 7.10
C ILE A 10 5.32 -13.76 7.49
N THR A 11 5.80 -12.98 6.53
CA THR A 11 6.28 -11.62 6.80
C THR A 11 5.60 -10.60 5.89
N TRP A 12 5.16 -9.51 6.51
CA TRP A 12 4.73 -8.29 5.83
C TRP A 12 5.86 -7.29 5.79
N PHE A 13 6.16 -6.84 4.58
CA PHE A 13 7.32 -6.03 4.33
C PHE A 13 6.97 -4.85 3.42
N SER A 14 6.89 -3.68 4.03
CA SER A 14 6.77 -2.38 3.36
C SER A 14 8.14 -1.67 3.48
N PRO A 15 8.95 -1.66 2.42
CA PRO A 15 10.29 -1.09 2.47
C PRO A 15 10.27 0.39 2.85
N ILE A 16 11.22 0.80 3.69
CA ILE A 16 11.55 2.21 3.91
C ILE A 16 12.85 2.45 3.15
N GLU A 17 12.82 3.39 2.22
CA GLU A 17 13.85 3.61 1.21
C GLU A 17 14.38 5.06 1.25
N PRO A 18 15.02 5.49 2.36
CA PRO A 18 15.46 6.87 2.50
C PRO A 18 16.47 7.23 1.42
N GLY A 19 16.12 8.20 0.57
CA GLY A 19 17.00 8.71 -0.49
C GLY A 19 16.68 8.23 -1.89
N ASP A 20 15.73 7.30 -2.05
CA ASP A 20 15.14 6.96 -3.35
C ASP A 20 13.66 7.33 -3.33
N TRP A 21 13.32 8.48 -3.91
CA TRP A 21 11.94 8.98 -3.92
C TRP A 21 10.97 8.12 -4.71
N VAL A 22 11.47 7.34 -5.68
CA VAL A 22 10.62 6.46 -6.47
C VAL A 22 10.25 5.26 -5.61
N ARG A 23 11.25 4.54 -5.08
CA ARG A 23 11.03 3.33 -4.27
C ARG A 23 10.31 3.63 -2.96
N GLN A 24 10.65 4.73 -2.29
CA GLN A 24 10.02 5.11 -1.01
C GLN A 24 8.51 5.31 -1.13
N LEU A 25 8.02 5.65 -2.32
CA LEU A 25 6.63 6.09 -2.52
C LEU A 25 5.87 5.21 -3.49
N MET A 26 6.47 4.09 -3.91
CA MET A 26 5.68 3.02 -4.52
C MET A 26 4.65 2.56 -3.50
N SER A 27 3.37 2.73 -3.84
CA SER A 27 2.26 2.31 -2.97
C SER A 27 2.02 0.80 -3.00
N LEU A 28 3.09 0.02 -2.87
CA LEU A 28 3.11 -1.44 -2.88
C LEU A 28 3.87 -1.96 -1.66
N SER A 29 3.52 -3.16 -1.21
CA SER A 29 4.14 -3.90 -0.12
C SER A 29 4.26 -5.37 -0.48
N TYR A 30 5.21 -6.05 0.14
CA TYR A 30 5.39 -7.49 -0.01
C TYR A 30 4.71 -8.26 1.12
N LEU A 31 4.06 -9.35 0.76
CA LEU A 31 3.79 -10.48 1.63
C LEU A 31 4.73 -11.59 1.19
N TYR A 32 5.50 -12.17 2.09
CA TYR A 32 6.31 -13.33 1.72
C TYR A 32 6.32 -14.44 2.76
N ILE A 33 6.54 -15.65 2.26
CA ILE A 33 6.55 -16.89 3.05
C ILE A 33 7.88 -17.61 2.86
N GLU A 34 8.46 -18.02 3.97
CA GLU A 34 9.58 -18.96 4.06
C GLU A 34 9.10 -20.22 4.79
N ALA A 35 9.54 -21.40 4.35
CA ALA A 35 9.15 -22.66 4.99
C ALA A 35 10.37 -23.53 5.28
N ALA A 36 10.33 -24.27 6.38
CA ALA A 36 11.36 -25.23 6.78
C ALA A 36 10.74 -26.45 7.46
N SER A 37 11.35 -27.61 7.26
CA SER A 37 10.92 -28.87 7.87
C SER A 37 11.27 -28.91 9.36
N LEU A 38 10.30 -29.35 10.17
CA LEU A 38 10.47 -29.56 11.62
C LEU A 38 10.99 -30.96 11.96
N ASP A 39 10.81 -31.93 11.06
CA ASP A 39 11.17 -33.33 11.26
C ASP A 39 12.43 -33.76 10.47
N GLY A 40 12.98 -32.85 9.66
CA GLY A 40 14.15 -33.09 8.80
C GLY A 40 13.83 -33.81 7.48
N ASN A 41 12.58 -34.23 7.26
CA ASN A 41 12.15 -34.86 6.00
C ASN A 41 11.68 -33.79 4.99
N SER A 42 11.62 -34.18 3.71
CA SER A 42 11.02 -33.34 2.66
C SER A 42 9.52 -33.61 2.55
N HIS A 43 8.73 -32.57 2.34
CA HIS A 43 7.27 -32.63 2.27
C HIS A 43 6.75 -31.91 1.03
N SER A 44 5.62 -32.37 0.50
CA SER A 44 4.90 -31.64 -0.55
C SER A 44 4.29 -30.37 0.05
N VAL A 45 4.59 -29.21 -0.52
CA VAL A 45 4.13 -27.91 0.01
C VAL A 45 3.51 -27.07 -1.08
N GLN A 46 2.27 -26.65 -0.84
CA GLN A 46 1.56 -25.63 -1.60
C GLN A 46 1.19 -24.49 -0.66
N VAL A 47 1.21 -23.26 -1.16
CA VAL A 47 0.80 -22.05 -0.43
C VAL A 47 -0.27 -21.29 -1.21
N TYR A 48 -1.18 -20.66 -0.47
CA TYR A 48 -2.29 -19.89 -1.01
C TYR A 48 -2.41 -18.58 -0.24
N SER A 49 -2.67 -17.50 -0.97
CA SER A 49 -3.03 -16.21 -0.39
C SER A 49 -4.02 -15.50 -1.29
N ASP A 50 -5.03 -14.89 -0.69
CA ASP A 50 -6.02 -14.08 -1.40
C ASP A 50 -6.14 -12.66 -0.83
N ALA A 51 -6.57 -11.73 -1.68
CA ALA A 51 -7.00 -10.39 -1.31
C ALA A 51 -8.42 -10.17 -1.83
N ASP A 52 -9.12 -9.14 -1.36
CA ASP A 52 -10.49 -8.85 -1.77
C ASP A 52 -10.71 -7.36 -2.08
N GLY A 53 -11.96 -6.99 -2.32
CA GLY A 53 -12.35 -5.62 -2.63
C GLY A 53 -12.35 -4.65 -1.45
N GLU A 54 -12.12 -5.09 -0.20
CA GLU A 54 -12.21 -4.23 0.98
C GLU A 54 -11.12 -3.14 1.02
N TRP A 55 -10.11 -3.27 0.16
CA TRP A 55 -9.07 -2.26 -0.09
C TRP A 55 -9.57 -1.02 -0.86
N LEU A 56 -10.73 -1.12 -1.52
CA LEU A 56 -11.23 -0.10 -2.45
C LEU A 56 -12.11 0.96 -1.78
N SER A 57 -12.72 0.66 -0.64
CA SER A 57 -13.64 1.58 0.03
C SER A 57 -14.06 1.10 1.43
N GLY A 58 -14.30 2.07 2.33
CA GLY A 58 -15.03 1.85 3.57
C GLY A 58 -16.54 1.63 3.42
N ASP A 59 -17.09 1.72 2.20
CA ASP A 59 -18.45 1.28 1.84
C ASP A 59 -18.38 0.04 0.95
N GLN A 60 -18.63 -1.11 1.55
CA GLN A 60 -18.54 -2.40 0.88
C GLN A 60 -19.76 -2.72 0.00
N SER A 61 -20.77 -1.84 -0.04
CA SER A 61 -21.90 -1.98 -0.96
C SER A 61 -21.57 -1.51 -2.38
N LEU A 62 -20.46 -0.78 -2.54
CA LEU A 62 -20.04 -0.25 -3.83
C LEU A 62 -19.59 -1.36 -4.78
N LYS A 63 -19.96 -1.19 -6.04
CA LYS A 63 -19.66 -2.15 -7.11
C LYS A 63 -18.23 -1.95 -7.62
N MET A 64 -17.47 -3.04 -7.65
CA MET A 64 -16.11 -3.08 -8.18
C MET A 64 -16.05 -3.84 -9.49
N GLN A 65 -15.00 -3.57 -10.26
CA GLN A 65 -14.61 -4.31 -11.45
C GLN A 65 -13.18 -4.78 -11.29
N TRP A 66 -12.80 -5.81 -12.03
CA TRP A 66 -11.48 -6.41 -11.94
C TRP A 66 -11.00 -6.98 -13.26
N LYS A 67 -9.70 -7.25 -13.34
CA LYS A 67 -9.09 -8.05 -14.40
C LYS A 67 -7.82 -8.73 -13.91
N THR A 68 -7.38 -9.74 -14.64
CA THR A 68 -6.09 -10.40 -14.44
C THR A 68 -5.17 -10.09 -15.61
N VAL A 69 -3.93 -9.76 -15.31
CA VAL A 69 -2.84 -9.66 -16.30
C VAL A 69 -1.82 -10.74 -15.94
N ALA A 70 -1.48 -11.57 -16.92
CA ALA A 70 -0.46 -12.61 -16.78
C ALA A 70 0.38 -12.67 -18.05
N ASN A 71 1.70 -12.69 -17.89
CA ASN A 71 2.66 -12.85 -18.98
C ASN A 71 3.67 -13.96 -18.61
N SER A 72 4.83 -14.01 -19.26
CA SER A 72 5.85 -15.04 -18.98
C SER A 72 6.67 -14.78 -17.70
N ASP A 73 6.48 -13.64 -17.04
CA ASP A 73 7.35 -13.15 -15.96
C ASP A 73 6.58 -12.87 -14.65
N ILE A 74 5.42 -12.20 -14.76
CA ILE A 74 4.54 -11.89 -13.63
C ILE A 74 3.08 -12.19 -13.93
N MET A 75 2.30 -12.29 -12.86
CA MET A 75 0.85 -12.16 -12.89
C MET A 75 0.40 -11.19 -11.80
N TYR A 76 -0.66 -10.44 -12.07
CA TYR A 76 -1.38 -9.67 -11.06
C TYR A 76 -2.87 -9.59 -11.37
N HIS A 77 -3.66 -9.60 -10.31
CA HIS A 77 -5.02 -9.11 -10.31
C HIS A 77 -5.00 -7.60 -10.10
N GLN A 78 -5.92 -6.90 -10.76
CA GLN A 78 -6.23 -5.52 -10.41
C GLN A 78 -7.73 -5.34 -10.24
N ALA A 79 -8.11 -4.45 -9.33
CA ALA A 79 -9.49 -4.09 -9.07
C ALA A 79 -9.63 -2.61 -8.78
N ASN A 80 -10.78 -2.02 -9.17
CA ASN A 80 -11.14 -0.63 -8.90
C ASN A 80 -12.67 -0.51 -8.78
N LEU A 81 -13.18 0.56 -8.18
CA LEU A 81 -14.63 0.82 -8.15
C LEU A 81 -15.13 1.15 -9.56
N ILE A 82 -16.33 0.70 -9.91
CA ILE A 82 -16.97 1.09 -11.19
C ILE A 82 -17.31 2.58 -11.19
N ASN A 83 -17.78 3.08 -10.04
CA ASN A 83 -18.08 4.49 -9.84
C ASN A 83 -17.13 5.01 -8.75
N GLU A 84 -16.06 5.67 -9.18
CA GLU A 84 -15.11 6.32 -8.29
C GLU A 84 -15.55 7.74 -7.95
N THR A 85 -15.33 8.14 -6.70
CA THR A 85 -15.48 9.54 -6.28
C THR A 85 -14.13 10.09 -5.83
N TYR A 86 -13.53 10.95 -6.65
CA TYR A 86 -12.22 11.54 -6.36
C TYR A 86 -12.28 12.46 -5.14
N PHE A 87 -11.25 12.38 -4.31
CA PHE A 87 -11.05 13.21 -3.12
C PHE A 87 -12.10 13.04 -2.01
N GLU A 88 -12.87 11.95 -2.05
CA GLU A 88 -13.74 11.54 -0.95
C GLU A 88 -13.17 10.34 -0.21
N GLU A 89 -13.36 10.31 1.11
CA GLU A 89 -13.02 9.17 1.95
C GLU A 89 -14.24 8.68 2.73
N ILE A 90 -14.45 7.37 2.76
CA ILE A 90 -15.39 6.71 3.66
C ILE A 90 -14.57 5.88 4.64
N GLN A 91 -14.78 6.10 5.95
CA GLN A 91 -14.00 5.47 7.01
C GLN A 91 -12.47 5.63 6.84
N GLN A 92 -12.00 6.79 6.37
CA GLN A 92 -10.58 7.08 6.06
C GLN A 92 -9.99 6.30 4.87
N GLN A 93 -10.82 5.70 4.02
CA GLN A 93 -10.39 5.07 2.77
C GLN A 93 -10.87 5.87 1.57
N ALA A 94 -9.94 6.17 0.65
CA ALA A 94 -10.24 6.84 -0.61
C ALA A 94 -11.34 6.09 -1.39
N GLN A 95 -12.24 6.84 -2.03
CA GLN A 95 -13.30 6.31 -2.89
C GLN A 95 -12.87 6.19 -4.37
N TRP A 96 -11.56 6.10 -4.62
CA TRP A 96 -10.97 5.92 -5.95
C TRP A 96 -9.59 5.28 -5.83
N GLY A 97 -9.15 4.63 -6.90
CA GLY A 97 -7.84 3.99 -6.97
C GLY A 97 -7.92 2.56 -7.47
N THR A 98 -6.74 2.01 -7.76
CA THR A 98 -6.60 0.64 -8.25
C THR A 98 -5.76 -0.16 -7.28
N VAL A 99 -6.31 -1.29 -6.84
CA VAL A 99 -5.60 -2.29 -6.05
C VAL A 99 -4.89 -3.23 -7.01
N TYR A 100 -3.63 -3.56 -6.71
CA TYR A 100 -2.87 -4.60 -7.38
C TYR A 100 -2.54 -5.69 -6.38
N TYR A 101 -2.70 -6.95 -6.81
CA TYR A 101 -2.28 -8.12 -6.05
C TYR A 101 -1.66 -9.15 -6.99
N GLY A 102 -0.38 -9.46 -6.82
CA GLY A 102 0.35 -10.24 -7.82
C GLY A 102 1.62 -10.91 -7.33
N MET A 103 2.25 -11.70 -8.19
CA MET A 103 3.52 -12.37 -7.93
C MET A 103 4.28 -12.69 -9.22
N LYS A 104 5.55 -13.10 -9.10
CA LYS A 104 6.31 -13.70 -10.22
C LYS A 104 5.61 -15.00 -10.63
N ILE A 105 5.37 -15.20 -11.92
CA ILE A 105 4.70 -16.40 -12.43
C ILE A 105 5.73 -17.46 -12.81
N ASN A 106 5.41 -18.72 -12.51
CA ASN A 106 6.16 -19.90 -12.94
C ASN A 106 5.17 -21.07 -13.12
N PRO A 107 5.57 -22.24 -13.63
CA PRO A 107 4.65 -23.35 -13.86
C PRO A 107 3.90 -23.88 -12.62
N GLY A 108 4.41 -23.61 -11.40
CA GLY A 108 3.75 -23.95 -10.15
C GLY A 108 2.79 -22.86 -9.63
N VAL A 109 2.68 -21.71 -10.29
CA VAL A 109 1.77 -20.62 -9.87
C VAL A 109 0.45 -20.75 -10.61
N THR A 110 -0.63 -20.75 -9.84
CA THR A 110 -2.01 -20.71 -10.34
C THR A 110 -2.77 -19.58 -9.66
N TYR A 111 -3.78 -19.04 -10.33
CA TYR A 111 -4.59 -17.92 -9.83
C TYR A 111 -6.07 -18.14 -10.10
N LYS A 112 -6.92 -17.39 -9.43
CA LYS A 112 -8.37 -17.37 -9.66
C LYS A 112 -8.97 -16.06 -9.18
N ILE A 113 -9.92 -15.51 -9.94
CA ILE A 113 -10.89 -14.56 -9.39
C ILE A 113 -12.22 -15.29 -9.29
N GLY A 114 -12.83 -15.29 -8.11
CA GLY A 114 -14.09 -15.98 -7.85
C GLY A 114 -14.58 -15.77 -6.43
N LEU A 115 -15.62 -16.51 -6.04
CA LEU A 115 -16.14 -16.45 -4.68
C LEU A 115 -15.09 -16.96 -3.68
N ASP A 116 -15.01 -16.31 -2.52
CA ASP A 116 -14.05 -16.62 -1.46
C ASP A 116 -14.08 -18.12 -1.08
N LYS A 117 -15.29 -18.65 -0.86
CA LYS A 117 -15.50 -20.05 -0.52
C LYS A 117 -15.04 -20.99 -1.63
N ASP A 118 -15.36 -20.68 -2.88
CA ASP A 118 -15.02 -21.54 -4.02
C ASP A 118 -13.51 -21.60 -4.24
N CYS A 119 -12.82 -20.45 -4.14
CA CYS A 119 -11.36 -20.39 -4.30
C CYS A 119 -10.64 -21.17 -3.19
N ARG A 120 -11.06 -20.97 -1.94
CA ARG A 120 -10.46 -21.63 -0.76
C ARG A 120 -10.76 -23.13 -0.75
N ASP A 121 -12.01 -23.53 -1.00
CA ASP A 121 -12.40 -24.94 -1.06
C ASP A 121 -11.66 -25.66 -2.20
N GLN A 122 -11.49 -25.00 -3.35
CA GLN A 122 -10.72 -25.56 -4.46
C GLN A 122 -9.25 -25.79 -4.07
N PHE A 123 -8.60 -24.80 -3.45
CA PHE A 123 -7.21 -24.94 -3.00
C PHE A 123 -7.07 -26.06 -1.95
N VAL A 124 -7.94 -26.12 -0.95
CA VAL A 124 -7.91 -27.17 0.09
C VAL A 124 -8.06 -28.57 -0.50
N ASN A 125 -8.89 -28.73 -1.53
CA ASN A 125 -9.18 -30.06 -2.10
C ASN A 125 -8.16 -30.50 -3.17
N ILE A 126 -7.57 -29.56 -3.92
CA ILE A 126 -6.79 -29.86 -5.13
C ILE A 126 -5.33 -29.40 -5.00
N GLY A 127 -5.03 -28.44 -4.12
CA GLY A 127 -3.70 -27.84 -3.96
C GLY A 127 -3.35 -26.78 -5.03
N GLN A 128 -4.27 -26.49 -5.95
CA GLN A 128 -4.07 -25.53 -7.04
C GLN A 128 -5.38 -24.88 -7.49
N LEU A 129 -5.27 -23.72 -8.14
CA LEU A 129 -6.36 -22.96 -8.74
C LEU A 129 -6.50 -23.30 -10.24
N ASP A 130 -7.66 -22.99 -10.83
CA ASP A 130 -8.03 -23.41 -12.20
C ASP A 130 -7.77 -22.34 -13.27
N LEU A 131 -7.10 -21.24 -12.90
CA LEU A 131 -6.84 -20.09 -13.78
C LEU A 131 -8.12 -19.36 -14.23
N ALA A 132 -9.26 -19.64 -13.60
CA ALA A 132 -10.52 -18.99 -13.94
C ALA A 132 -10.55 -17.53 -13.48
N VAL A 133 -11.08 -16.66 -14.34
CA VAL A 133 -11.35 -15.27 -14.02
C VAL A 133 -12.84 -15.05 -14.17
N ASP A 134 -13.50 -14.87 -13.04
CA ASP A 134 -14.93 -14.57 -12.99
C ASP A 134 -15.25 -13.28 -13.76
N PRO A 135 -16.12 -13.28 -14.78
CA PRO A 135 -16.44 -12.09 -15.56
C PRO A 135 -17.49 -11.18 -14.90
N ASP A 136 -18.19 -11.64 -13.85
CA ASP A 136 -19.39 -11.00 -13.33
C ASP A 136 -19.07 -10.00 -12.21
N PHE A 137 -18.77 -8.75 -12.57
CA PHE A 137 -18.52 -7.66 -11.64
C PHE A 137 -19.65 -7.45 -10.62
N ARG A 138 -19.29 -7.25 -9.34
CA ARG A 138 -20.24 -7.20 -8.22
C ARG A 138 -19.77 -6.30 -7.05
N PRO A 139 -20.62 -6.05 -6.04
CA PRO A 139 -20.24 -5.34 -4.82
C PRO A 139 -19.05 -5.98 -4.09
N ILE A 140 -18.35 -5.18 -3.27
CA ILE A 140 -17.19 -5.64 -2.49
C ILE A 140 -17.53 -6.86 -1.60
N SER A 141 -18.67 -6.84 -0.89
CA SER A 141 -19.00 -7.87 0.11
C SER A 141 -20.23 -8.75 -0.16
N ASN A 142 -20.89 -8.63 -1.33
CA ASN A 142 -22.10 -9.40 -1.61
C ASN A 142 -22.28 -9.84 -3.07
N PRO A 143 -21.94 -11.09 -3.40
CA PRO A 143 -21.12 -12.01 -2.60
C PRO A 143 -19.64 -11.59 -2.56
N TYR A 144 -18.90 -12.05 -1.54
CA TYR A 144 -17.45 -11.81 -1.45
C TYR A 144 -16.71 -12.44 -2.62
N THR A 145 -15.93 -11.63 -3.32
CA THR A 145 -15.05 -12.05 -4.41
C THR A 145 -13.61 -11.81 -4.00
N VAL A 146 -12.77 -12.82 -4.22
CA VAL A 146 -11.35 -12.77 -3.89
C VAL A 146 -10.49 -12.86 -5.13
N PHE A 147 -9.30 -12.29 -5.02
CA PHE A 147 -8.19 -12.30 -5.96
C PHE A 147 -7.18 -13.31 -5.44
N ALA A 148 -7.34 -14.58 -5.80
CA ALA A 148 -6.62 -15.69 -5.21
C ALA A 148 -5.40 -16.09 -6.04
N ILE A 149 -4.29 -16.33 -5.35
CA ILE A 149 -3.05 -16.79 -5.95
C ILE A 149 -2.48 -17.94 -5.11
N ALA A 150 -2.12 -19.04 -5.77
CA ALA A 150 -1.51 -20.22 -5.17
C ALA A 150 -0.17 -20.55 -5.86
N ALA A 151 0.77 -21.08 -5.07
CA ALA A 151 2.07 -21.53 -5.56
C ALA A 151 2.39 -22.94 -5.03
N ASP A 152 2.70 -23.86 -5.95
CA ASP A 152 3.22 -25.18 -5.65
C ASP A 152 4.76 -25.14 -5.57
N LEU A 153 5.29 -25.50 -4.41
CA LEU A 153 6.73 -25.55 -4.14
C LEU A 153 7.32 -26.94 -4.39
N GLY A 154 6.47 -27.92 -4.70
CA GLY A 154 6.85 -29.32 -4.83
C GLY A 154 7.27 -29.92 -3.49
N THR A 155 8.19 -30.88 -3.55
CA THR A 155 8.73 -31.57 -2.36
C THR A 155 9.97 -30.85 -1.85
N ILE A 156 9.87 -30.20 -0.69
CA ILE A 156 10.94 -29.39 -0.09
C ILE A 156 11.19 -29.77 1.36
N SER A 157 12.45 -29.65 1.81
CA SER A 157 12.78 -29.56 3.23
C SER A 157 12.88 -28.10 3.71
N SER A 158 13.18 -27.16 2.81
CA SER A 158 13.14 -25.73 3.08
C SER A 158 12.99 -24.93 1.77
N THR A 159 12.40 -23.75 1.83
CA THR A 159 12.36 -22.81 0.71
C THR A 159 13.77 -22.32 0.35
N GLN A 160 14.18 -22.43 -0.92
CA GLN A 160 15.45 -21.85 -1.40
C GLN A 160 15.36 -20.33 -1.58
N ARG A 161 14.18 -19.84 -1.92
CA ARG A 161 13.83 -18.42 -2.00
C ARG A 161 12.43 -18.24 -1.40
N PRO A 162 12.12 -17.09 -0.77
CA PRO A 162 10.78 -16.82 -0.30
C PRO A 162 9.74 -16.87 -1.44
N VAL A 163 8.52 -17.28 -1.12
CA VAL A 163 7.35 -17.07 -1.99
C VAL A 163 6.86 -15.67 -1.74
N VAL A 164 6.76 -14.83 -2.78
CA VAL A 164 6.52 -13.39 -2.63
C VAL A 164 5.30 -12.97 -3.42
N TRP A 165 4.37 -12.33 -2.72
CA TRP A 165 3.25 -11.57 -3.28
C TRP A 165 3.53 -10.07 -3.12
N ALA A 166 3.09 -9.29 -4.10
CA ALA A 166 2.99 -7.84 -4.03
C ALA A 166 1.52 -7.45 -3.86
N ILE A 167 1.26 -6.48 -2.99
CA ILE A 167 -0.07 -5.89 -2.79
C ILE A 167 0.04 -4.38 -2.62
N GLY A 168 -0.93 -3.63 -3.14
CA GLY A 168 -1.06 -2.23 -2.78
C GLY A 168 -2.12 -1.49 -3.58
N LEU A 169 -2.32 -0.22 -3.22
CA LEU A 169 -3.35 0.67 -3.77
C LEU A 169 -2.67 1.89 -4.39
N THR A 170 -2.82 2.07 -5.70
CA THR A 170 -2.42 3.31 -6.39
C THR A 170 -3.61 4.25 -6.54
N ARG A 171 -3.32 5.55 -6.62
CA ARG A 171 -4.31 6.59 -6.91
C ARG A 171 -3.75 7.57 -7.93
N ASP A 172 -4.55 7.93 -8.92
CA ASP A 172 -4.30 9.07 -9.80
C ASP A 172 -5.64 9.72 -10.15
N PRO A 173 -5.85 11.02 -9.86
CA PRO A 173 -4.97 11.90 -9.08
C PRO A 173 -4.76 11.43 -7.63
N ALA A 174 -3.63 11.77 -7.04
CA ALA A 174 -3.31 11.50 -5.64
C ALA A 174 -4.08 12.42 -4.70
N LEU A 175 -4.08 13.73 -5.01
CA LEU A 175 -4.74 14.77 -4.23
C LEU A 175 -5.06 16.00 -5.08
N SER A 176 -5.92 16.86 -4.54
CA SER A 176 -6.27 18.17 -5.09
C SER A 176 -5.60 19.27 -4.25
N TYR A 177 -4.81 20.11 -4.89
CA TYR A 177 -4.09 21.23 -4.29
C TYR A 177 -4.67 22.54 -4.83
N VAL A 178 -4.95 23.52 -3.97
CA VAL A 178 -5.37 24.87 -4.37
C VAL A 178 -4.22 25.83 -4.10
N ASP A 179 -3.76 26.52 -5.14
CA ASP A 179 -2.71 27.52 -5.00
C ASP A 179 -3.23 28.85 -4.43
N LEU A 180 -2.33 29.80 -4.21
CA LEU A 180 -2.64 31.14 -3.72
C LEU A 180 -3.54 31.98 -4.63
N GLY A 181 -3.57 31.67 -5.92
CA GLY A 181 -4.48 32.29 -6.87
C GLY A 181 -5.90 31.73 -6.77
N GLY A 182 -6.13 30.71 -5.93
CA GLY A 182 -7.37 29.96 -5.87
C GLY A 182 -7.51 28.96 -7.01
N ILE A 183 -6.43 28.65 -7.73
CA ILE A 183 -6.46 27.70 -8.85
C ILE A 183 -6.29 26.30 -8.29
N GLN A 184 -7.28 25.45 -8.54
CA GLN A 184 -7.23 24.04 -8.19
C GLN A 184 -6.36 23.27 -9.19
N GLN A 185 -5.51 22.39 -8.66
CA GLN A 185 -4.56 21.57 -9.38
C GLN A 185 -4.63 20.14 -8.84
N ASN A 186 -4.97 19.20 -9.70
CA ASN A 186 -4.85 17.78 -9.38
C ASN A 186 -3.38 17.36 -9.53
N ARG A 187 -2.86 16.62 -8.55
CA ARG A 187 -1.46 16.18 -8.52
C ARG A 187 -1.40 14.66 -8.51
N SER A 188 -0.42 14.09 -9.21
CA SER A 188 -0.22 12.64 -9.34
C SER A 188 0.91 12.17 -8.41
N LEU A 189 0.92 10.88 -8.05
CA LEU A 189 1.99 10.29 -7.24
C LEU A 189 3.32 10.37 -8.01
N TYR A 190 4.38 10.85 -7.37
CA TYR A 190 5.66 11.14 -8.02
C TYR A 190 6.25 9.92 -8.73
N TYR A 191 6.16 8.73 -8.14
CA TYR A 191 6.77 7.53 -8.71
C TYR A 191 6.15 7.15 -10.07
N GLN A 192 4.87 7.46 -10.31
CA GLN A 192 4.13 7.04 -11.50
C GLN A 192 4.77 7.56 -12.80
N GLN A 193 5.50 8.67 -12.74
CA GLN A 193 6.20 9.20 -13.92
C GLN A 193 7.36 8.32 -14.41
N ASN A 194 7.83 7.36 -13.60
CA ASN A 194 8.90 6.43 -13.99
C ASN A 194 8.36 5.17 -14.66
N TYR A 195 7.04 5.01 -14.75
CA TYR A 195 6.39 3.83 -15.28
C TYR A 195 5.48 4.19 -16.45
N THR A 196 5.58 3.44 -17.54
CA THR A 196 4.72 3.60 -18.71
C THR A 196 3.39 2.89 -18.56
N ASP A 197 3.38 1.83 -17.75
CA ASP A 197 2.24 0.95 -17.52
C ASP A 197 2.39 0.19 -16.20
N ASP A 198 1.28 -0.29 -15.67
CA ASP A 198 1.23 -1.00 -14.39
C ASP A 198 1.99 -2.32 -14.40
N THR A 199 2.14 -2.96 -15.56
CA THR A 199 2.88 -4.24 -15.66
C THR A 199 4.37 -4.00 -15.38
N SER A 200 4.94 -2.93 -15.92
CA SER A 200 6.33 -2.52 -15.62
C SER A 200 6.54 -2.17 -14.15
N LEU A 201 5.57 -1.49 -13.52
CA LEU A 201 5.60 -1.16 -12.08
C LEU A 201 5.61 -2.42 -11.21
N VAL A 202 4.65 -3.34 -11.44
CA VAL A 202 4.53 -4.57 -10.64
C VAL A 202 5.74 -5.48 -10.86
N ALA A 203 6.25 -5.56 -12.10
CA ALA A 203 7.44 -6.35 -12.42
C ALA A 203 8.69 -5.82 -11.70
N GLU A 204 8.97 -4.52 -11.80
CA GLU A 204 10.14 -3.93 -11.12
C GLU A 204 10.04 -4.08 -9.60
N PHE A 205 8.84 -3.86 -9.03
CA PHE A 205 8.63 -4.04 -7.60
C PHE A 205 8.92 -5.48 -7.17
N LEU A 206 8.39 -6.49 -7.88
CA LEU A 206 8.65 -7.90 -7.56
C LEU A 206 10.12 -8.29 -7.76
N ASP A 207 10.79 -7.78 -8.80
CA ASP A 207 12.20 -8.06 -9.08
C ASP A 207 13.14 -7.46 -8.03
N ASP A 208 12.78 -6.31 -7.45
CA ASP A 208 13.60 -5.62 -6.46
C ASP A 208 13.52 -6.26 -5.06
N PHE A 209 12.61 -7.20 -4.81
CA PHE A 209 12.40 -7.81 -3.48
C PHE A 209 13.71 -8.22 -2.76
N PRO A 210 14.67 -8.95 -3.37
CA PRO A 210 15.90 -9.34 -2.70
C PRO A 210 16.75 -8.13 -2.27
N ASN A 211 16.79 -7.08 -3.11
CA ASN A 211 17.54 -5.87 -2.83
C ASN A 211 16.81 -4.99 -1.80
N ALA A 212 15.48 -4.89 -1.88
CA ALA A 212 14.66 -4.19 -0.90
C ALA A 212 14.84 -4.78 0.50
N ARG A 213 14.82 -6.12 0.61
CA ARG A 213 15.10 -6.82 1.88
C ARG A 213 16.49 -6.47 2.41
N GLN A 214 17.51 -6.52 1.54
CA GLN A 214 18.88 -6.17 1.92
C GLN A 214 19.01 -4.71 2.41
N ARG A 215 18.37 -3.76 1.72
CA ARG A 215 18.38 -2.33 2.11
C ARG A 215 17.64 -2.11 3.43
N ALA A 216 16.53 -2.80 3.65
CA ALA A 216 15.80 -2.76 4.91
C ALA A 216 16.63 -3.32 6.07
N ASP A 217 17.29 -4.47 5.89
CA ASP A 217 18.17 -5.06 6.92
C ASP A 217 19.33 -4.10 7.28
N GLN A 218 19.89 -3.40 6.29
CA GLN A 218 20.93 -2.39 6.51
C GLN A 218 20.40 -1.16 7.25
N LEU A 219 19.21 -0.68 6.89
CA LEU A 219 18.56 0.44 7.54
C LEU A 219 18.22 0.11 9.00
N ASP A 220 17.63 -1.05 9.25
CA ASP A 220 17.30 -1.52 10.59
C ASP A 220 18.55 -1.67 11.44
N ALA A 221 19.61 -2.30 10.93
CA ALA A 221 20.89 -2.40 11.63
C ALA A 221 21.46 -1.02 11.99
N LYS A 222 21.35 -0.04 11.09
CA LYS A 222 21.78 1.33 11.33
C LYS A 222 20.93 2.02 12.40
N ILE A 223 19.61 1.93 12.33
CA ILE A 223 18.70 2.52 13.31
C ILE A 223 18.96 1.94 14.70
N LEU A 224 19.07 0.61 14.80
CA LEU A 224 19.33 -0.08 16.07
C LEU A 224 20.68 0.32 16.64
N SER A 225 21.73 0.40 15.82
CA SER A 225 23.07 0.82 16.24
C SER A 225 23.07 2.25 16.77
N ASP A 226 22.50 3.19 16.01
CA ASP A 226 22.47 4.61 16.36
C ASP A 226 21.60 4.86 17.61
N ALA A 227 20.44 4.22 17.70
CA ALA A 227 19.55 4.34 18.85
C ALA A 227 20.19 3.78 20.12
N ARG A 228 20.82 2.60 20.06
CA ARG A 228 21.53 2.00 21.20
C ARG A 228 22.70 2.84 21.70
N ALA A 229 23.38 3.54 20.80
CA ALA A 229 24.46 4.46 21.18
C ALA A 229 23.95 5.65 22.02
N MET A 230 22.68 6.00 21.91
CA MET A 230 22.04 7.05 22.71
C MET A 230 21.37 6.49 23.97
N SER A 231 20.52 5.47 23.82
CA SER A 231 19.88 4.75 24.94
C SER A 231 19.26 3.44 24.44
N SER A 232 19.47 2.36 25.20
CA SER A 232 18.78 1.08 24.95
C SER A 232 17.27 1.19 25.04
N ASP A 233 16.76 2.12 25.85
CA ASP A 233 15.33 2.22 26.17
C ASP A 233 14.51 2.83 25.02
N TYR A 234 15.18 3.51 24.07
CA TYR A 234 14.52 4.18 22.95
C TYR A 234 14.60 3.43 21.63
N VAL A 235 15.27 2.27 21.58
CA VAL A 235 15.49 1.52 20.35
C VAL A 235 14.19 1.14 19.65
N ASP A 236 13.23 0.61 20.42
CA ASP A 236 11.93 0.21 19.90
C ASP A 236 11.10 1.43 19.47
N LEU A 237 11.17 2.52 20.26
CA LEU A 237 10.46 3.76 19.96
C LEU A 237 10.95 4.40 18.65
N VAL A 238 12.27 4.50 18.47
CA VAL A 238 12.86 5.07 17.25
C VAL A 238 12.46 4.23 16.03
N SER A 239 12.53 2.91 16.14
CA SER A 239 12.14 1.99 15.05
C SER A 239 10.65 2.16 14.67
N TYR A 240 9.78 2.36 15.66
CA TYR A 240 8.36 2.59 15.45
C TYR A 240 8.05 3.94 14.78
N VAL A 241 8.67 5.01 15.26
CA VAL A 241 8.42 6.37 14.74
C VAL A 241 8.87 6.49 13.28
N VAL A 242 9.94 5.83 12.88
CA VAL A 242 10.40 5.85 11.48
C VAL A 242 9.30 5.34 10.53
N ARG A 243 8.65 4.21 10.86
CA ARG A 243 7.53 3.66 10.06
C ARG A 243 6.35 4.64 10.01
N GLN A 244 6.01 5.24 11.14
CA GLN A 244 4.91 6.20 11.20
C GLN A 244 5.14 7.41 10.29
N VAL A 245 6.35 7.99 10.31
CA VAL A 245 6.59 9.20 9.51
C VAL A 245 6.61 8.90 8.03
N TYR A 246 7.27 7.81 7.61
CA TYR A 246 7.32 7.43 6.20
C TYR A 246 5.99 6.90 5.68
N GLY A 247 5.13 6.34 6.53
CA GLY A 247 3.78 5.89 6.15
C GLY A 247 2.75 7.01 5.98
N MET A 248 3.05 8.24 6.41
CA MET A 248 2.12 9.37 6.32
C MET A 248 2.42 10.33 5.17
N ILE A 249 3.55 10.16 4.48
CA ILE A 249 3.99 11.09 3.43
C ILE A 249 3.53 10.64 2.04
N GLU A 250 3.18 11.62 1.22
CA GLU A 250 2.97 11.44 -0.22
C GLU A 250 3.76 12.52 -0.97
N LEU A 251 4.60 12.11 -1.92
CA LEU A 251 5.24 13.04 -2.86
C LEU A 251 4.46 13.05 -4.15
N THR A 252 4.23 14.25 -4.66
CA THR A 252 3.40 14.47 -5.83
C THR A 252 4.07 15.39 -6.81
N ALA A 253 3.81 15.16 -8.09
CA ALA A 253 4.17 16.07 -9.18
C ALA A 253 2.89 16.64 -9.80
N SER A 254 2.95 17.88 -10.29
CA SER A 254 1.87 18.40 -11.14
C SER A 254 1.95 17.81 -12.55
N LYS A 255 0.92 18.07 -13.35
CA LYS A 255 0.87 17.73 -14.77
C LYS A 255 1.04 19.02 -15.59
N ASN A 256 1.80 18.93 -16.68
CA ASN A 256 1.84 19.94 -17.72
C ASN A 256 0.49 19.99 -18.47
N PRO A 257 0.19 21.07 -19.22
CA PRO A 257 -1.05 21.17 -20.01
C PRO A 257 -1.24 20.05 -21.05
N ASP A 258 -0.16 19.41 -21.49
CA ASP A 258 -0.17 18.27 -22.42
C ASP A 258 -0.40 16.91 -21.71
N GLY A 259 -0.58 16.90 -20.39
CA GLY A 259 -0.78 15.70 -19.58
C GLY A 259 0.51 14.99 -19.13
N SER A 260 1.69 15.46 -19.54
CA SER A 260 2.98 14.93 -19.07
C SER A 260 3.26 15.34 -17.61
N SER A 261 4.03 14.55 -16.87
CA SER A 261 4.39 14.89 -15.49
C SER A 261 5.41 16.05 -15.45
N ASN A 262 5.16 17.04 -14.60
CA ASN A 262 6.09 18.13 -14.33
C ASN A 262 6.99 17.78 -13.14
N THR A 263 8.13 17.15 -13.44
CA THR A 263 9.13 16.69 -12.46
C THR A 263 9.85 17.84 -11.73
N SER A 264 9.67 19.08 -12.18
CA SER A 264 10.24 20.28 -11.54
C SER A 264 9.31 20.87 -10.47
N ASP A 265 8.01 20.56 -10.52
CA ASP A 265 7.03 21.01 -9.53
C ASP A 265 6.63 19.85 -8.62
N VAL A 266 7.47 19.60 -7.63
CA VAL A 266 7.33 18.50 -6.68
C VAL A 266 6.91 19.03 -5.32
N MET A 267 5.90 18.41 -4.73
CA MET A 267 5.40 18.75 -3.39
C MET A 267 5.19 17.49 -2.57
N MET A 268 5.59 17.54 -1.30
CA MET A 268 5.30 16.50 -0.34
C MET A 268 4.19 16.95 0.62
N PHE A 269 3.26 16.04 0.87
CA PHE A 269 2.16 16.21 1.81
C PHE A 269 2.25 15.15 2.89
N MET A 270 1.75 15.46 4.09
CA MET A 270 1.66 14.52 5.20
C MET A 270 0.22 14.45 5.69
N LYS A 271 -0.37 13.25 5.73
CA LYS A 271 -1.71 13.05 6.29
C LYS A 271 -1.63 13.09 7.82
N ASN A 272 -2.37 14.00 8.45
CA ASN A 272 -2.50 14.02 9.90
C ASN A 272 -3.48 12.93 10.36
N ILE A 273 -2.98 11.94 11.10
CA ILE A 273 -3.76 10.83 11.63
C ILE A 273 -3.98 10.93 13.15
N GLY A 274 -3.52 12.00 13.78
CA GLY A 274 -3.48 12.19 15.24
C GLY A 274 -4.78 12.64 15.90
N GLY A 275 -5.93 12.61 15.20
CA GLY A 275 -7.25 12.92 15.76
C GLY A 275 -7.49 14.37 16.19
N ALA A 276 -6.49 15.24 16.12
CA ALA A 276 -6.64 16.68 16.30
C ALA A 276 -6.88 17.33 14.93
N ALA A 277 -8.06 17.94 14.79
CA ALA A 277 -8.57 18.77 13.69
C ALA A 277 -7.69 18.93 12.44
N GLU A 278 -8.28 18.52 11.31
CA GLU A 278 -8.01 18.62 9.86
C GLU A 278 -7.24 19.85 9.31
N ASN A 279 -6.15 20.26 9.94
CA ASN A 279 -5.18 21.18 9.34
C ASN A 279 -3.87 20.42 9.15
N GLY A 280 -3.67 19.86 7.95
CA GLY A 280 -2.42 19.21 7.58
C GLY A 280 -1.26 20.21 7.60
N SER A 281 -0.40 20.11 8.61
CA SER A 281 0.99 20.62 8.62
C SER A 281 1.71 20.15 9.89
N THR A 282 2.77 19.36 9.75
CA THR A 282 3.87 19.30 10.74
C THR A 282 5.24 19.17 10.04
N VAL A 283 6.26 19.80 10.64
CA VAL A 283 7.56 20.26 10.09
C VAL A 283 8.69 19.20 10.27
N PRO A 284 9.94 19.38 9.78
CA PRO A 284 10.55 18.62 8.69
C PRO A 284 11.51 17.49 9.09
N ILE A 285 11.55 16.42 8.28
CA ILE A 285 12.72 15.51 8.16
C ILE A 285 13.72 16.14 7.19
N VAL A 286 14.99 16.28 7.60
CA VAL A 286 16.03 17.13 6.96
C VAL A 286 16.32 16.85 5.47
N LYS A 287 16.10 15.63 4.95
CA LYS A 287 16.25 15.33 3.50
C LYS A 287 14.96 15.47 2.67
N LEU A 288 13.81 15.37 3.32
CA LEU A 288 12.49 15.63 2.72
C LEU A 288 12.03 17.07 2.97
N GLY A 289 12.81 17.85 3.73
CA GLY A 289 12.47 19.18 4.19
C GLY A 289 12.23 20.16 3.06
N GLY A 290 12.99 20.07 1.95
CA GLY A 290 12.74 20.91 0.77
C GLY A 290 11.33 20.68 0.21
N PRO A 291 11.01 19.49 -0.33
CA PRO A 291 9.68 19.20 -0.86
C PRO A 291 8.53 19.33 0.14
N LEU A 292 8.76 19.09 1.44
CA LEU A 292 7.74 19.23 2.48
C LEU A 292 7.49 20.70 2.86
N LEU A 293 8.52 21.55 2.81
CA LEU A 293 8.40 22.99 3.04
C LEU A 293 7.98 23.74 1.78
N GLU A 294 8.15 23.18 0.59
CA GLU A 294 7.84 23.82 -0.69
C GLU A 294 6.41 24.40 -0.75
N PRO A 295 5.34 23.70 -0.33
CA PRO A 295 4.01 24.33 -0.25
C PRO A 295 4.05 25.61 0.58
N LEU A 296 4.61 25.54 1.80
CA LEU A 296 4.69 26.67 2.73
C LEU A 296 5.55 27.82 2.19
N LEU A 297 6.71 27.53 1.59
CA LEU A 297 7.61 28.55 1.05
C LEU A 297 6.97 29.26 -0.14
N ARG A 298 6.31 28.52 -1.03
CA ARG A 298 5.52 29.09 -2.12
C ARG A 298 4.39 29.98 -1.62
N PHE A 299 3.77 29.62 -0.48
CA PHE A 299 2.81 30.49 0.21
C PHE A 299 3.47 31.77 0.73
N GLN A 300 4.63 31.69 1.37
CA GLN A 300 5.34 32.83 1.99
C GLN A 300 5.92 33.82 0.98
N ASP A 301 6.38 33.35 -0.17
CA ASP A 301 7.00 34.20 -1.20
C ASP A 301 5.98 35.00 -2.04
N SER A 302 4.68 34.84 -1.76
CA SER A 302 3.62 35.54 -2.48
C SER A 302 3.15 36.83 -1.82
N ALA A 303 2.97 37.87 -2.62
CA ALA A 303 2.38 39.14 -2.20
C ALA A 303 0.92 39.01 -1.70
N THR A 304 0.25 37.90 -1.98
CA THR A 304 -1.12 37.58 -1.50
C THR A 304 -1.14 36.84 -0.16
N TYR A 305 0.00 36.52 0.43
CA TYR A 305 0.09 35.79 1.69
C TYR A 305 -0.54 36.58 2.85
N ASN A 306 -1.59 36.00 3.45
CA ASN A 306 -2.19 36.50 4.68
C ASN A 306 -2.06 35.42 5.76
N PRO A 307 -1.35 35.66 6.88
CA PRO A 307 -1.12 34.66 7.92
C PRO A 307 -2.39 34.14 8.62
N TYR A 308 -3.56 34.71 8.32
CA TYR A 308 -4.86 34.29 8.85
C TYR A 308 -5.69 33.37 7.92
N VAL A 309 -5.19 33.05 6.71
CA VAL A 309 -5.88 32.17 5.76
C VAL A 309 -4.98 30.97 5.45
N VAL A 310 -4.92 30.03 6.40
CA VAL A 310 -4.25 28.74 6.20
C VAL A 310 -5.34 27.70 5.96
N ILE A 311 -5.39 27.20 4.71
CA ILE A 311 -6.02 25.97 4.21
C ILE A 311 -7.50 25.78 4.63
N GLN A 312 -8.44 26.20 3.77
CA GLN A 312 -9.79 25.66 3.82
C GLN A 312 -9.85 24.32 3.07
N GLY A 313 -9.60 23.23 3.79
CA GLY A 313 -10.29 21.97 3.53
C GLY A 313 -11.77 22.09 3.93
N HIS A 314 -12.65 21.38 3.25
CA HIS A 314 -14.10 21.54 3.26
C HIS A 314 -14.75 21.81 4.63
N ARG A 315 -15.62 22.83 4.66
CA ARG A 315 -16.50 23.16 5.79
C ARG A 315 -17.69 22.20 5.82
N ILE A 316 -17.60 21.07 6.54
CA ILE A 316 -18.79 20.28 6.85
C ILE A 316 -19.53 20.94 8.02
N GLN A 317 -20.76 21.38 7.76
CA GLN A 317 -21.64 22.02 8.71
C GLN A 317 -22.10 21.00 9.77
N SER A 318 -21.45 21.00 10.94
CA SER A 318 -21.83 20.09 12.03
C SER A 318 -23.20 20.47 12.61
N ARG A 319 -24.22 19.63 12.45
CA ARG A 319 -25.33 19.58 13.42
C ARG A 319 -24.81 18.90 14.68
N LYS A 320 -24.89 19.62 15.79
CA LYS A 320 -24.72 19.10 17.15
C LYS A 320 -25.72 17.98 17.36
N GLU A 321 -25.26 16.80 17.77
CA GLU A 321 -25.85 16.04 18.90
C GLU A 321 -25.04 14.77 19.24
N ALA A 322 -24.79 14.62 20.54
CA ALA A 322 -24.51 13.42 21.32
C ALA A 322 -23.30 12.52 21.00
N ILE A 323 -22.25 12.70 21.83
CA ILE A 323 -21.24 11.69 22.22
C ILE A 323 -21.98 10.53 22.93
N PRO A 324 -21.79 9.24 22.55
CA PRO A 324 -20.76 8.43 23.21
C PRO A 324 -20.07 7.32 22.37
N ARG A 325 -18.91 6.90 22.90
CA ARG A 325 -18.05 5.72 22.60
C ARG A 325 -16.85 5.96 21.67
N ILE A 326 -15.83 6.57 22.28
CA ILE A 326 -14.42 6.52 21.89
C ILE A 326 -13.90 5.10 22.15
N SER A 327 -13.70 4.29 21.10
CA SER A 327 -12.94 3.02 21.14
C SER A 327 -12.73 2.37 19.77
N LYS A 328 -13.32 2.84 18.66
CA LYS A 328 -13.19 2.19 17.34
C LYS A 328 -12.56 3.03 16.22
N ALA A 329 -12.15 4.26 16.50
CA ALA A 329 -11.71 5.22 15.48
C ALA A 329 -10.18 5.30 15.27
N LEU A 330 -9.39 4.45 15.94
CA LEU A 330 -7.92 4.46 15.82
C LEU A 330 -7.38 3.54 14.70
N ASN A 331 -8.25 2.84 13.96
CA ASN A 331 -7.79 1.72 13.13
C ASN A 331 -7.43 2.07 11.68
N VAL A 332 -8.00 3.07 10.99
CA VAL A 332 -8.00 2.98 9.50
C VAL A 332 -6.81 3.61 8.74
N CYS A 333 -6.09 4.59 9.29
CA CYS A 333 -4.78 4.96 8.70
C CYS A 333 -3.62 4.14 9.28
N ILE A 334 -3.84 3.54 10.45
CA ILE A 334 -2.98 2.50 11.00
C ILE A 334 -3.17 1.22 10.16
N LEU A 335 -4.35 0.95 9.59
CA LEU A 335 -4.66 -0.23 8.76
C LEU A 335 -3.66 -0.48 7.62
N PHE A 336 -3.23 0.56 6.91
CA PHE A 336 -2.25 0.41 5.81
C PHE A 336 -0.86 -0.04 6.28
N PHE A 337 -0.56 0.06 7.59
CA PHE A 337 0.70 -0.37 8.20
C PHE A 337 0.55 -1.39 9.37
N PHE A 338 -0.68 -1.69 9.83
CA PHE A 338 -0.96 -2.54 10.99
C PHE A 338 -2.04 -3.59 10.76
N ILE A 339 -2.91 -3.50 9.74
CA ILE A 339 -3.73 -4.66 9.32
C ILE A 339 -2.91 -5.56 8.43
N LEU A 340 -1.75 -5.95 8.94
CA LEU A 340 -1.29 -7.32 8.78
C LEU A 340 -0.40 -7.79 9.93
N GLN A 341 -0.84 -7.42 11.13
CA GLN A 341 -0.67 -8.20 12.33
C GLN A 341 -2.07 -8.53 12.88
N LEU A 342 -2.46 -9.81 12.77
CA LEU A 342 -3.69 -10.45 13.26
C LEU A 342 -4.95 -10.31 12.38
N ILE A 343 -5.00 -11.09 11.28
CA ILE A 343 -6.03 -12.13 11.06
C ILE A 343 -5.31 -13.38 10.56
#